data_AF-A0A450T4T6-F1
#
_entry.id   AF-A0A450T4T6-F1
#
_cell.length_a   1.000
_cell.length_b   1.000
_cell.length_c   1.000
_cell.angle_alpha   90.00
_cell.angle_beta   90.00
_cell.angle_gamma   90.00
#
_symmetry.space_group_name_H-M   'P 1'
#
loop_
_entity.id
_entity.type
_entity.pdbx_description
1 polymer ?
#
loop_
_entity_poly.entity_id
_entity_poly.type
_entity_poly.pdbx_seq_one_letter_code
_entity_poly.pdbx_strand_id
1 'polypeptide(L)'
;MRCISTPNSVRKNQPTVLAIFETLVAVVAYWGIAWWLDTHIHLLMSICVAPLLLLRSKESTEKGVLWFLAYFGGKTKIDPKETPVRFWAIILLGGLIGGICVYALAKSVLIEQTGWVLLIQIFGLGILGIVISFMVAVAGVGAIAGAAAIARVILTLKSGTGAIGRAVARAEPRGIAVAGAVMKTVVEVMERTIPVPTVITIAVVGNIFVLLFGIPFAAGIWLRSLAVRVLATLRHPLKGLKTLPDNWRRILWALDFHHIPELVPGLWVHNPSFMSLSGFLNENRNGSWEQRFITIMVIPTLFLPSFLYRWSLKSTCWLYLPLIYLGGGLSGPFDAKEKGLLVAGLHKSRWESSRRWLMILVVGSAVVTTAINHPAFGTVMREFLASVPKFLGFLPPIFALLTEHAADLAYLWAFDFNGPNLAPWQWLNILGAVITGLIFFYSDRVDRVWRLAKEQDSAAAPESAQVWVLLGMARVRNLCAVLYVLLAFGYVILALGGVDAAGFAGWLAPVDALYGPYL
;
A
#
# COMPACT_ATOMS: atom_id res chain seq x y z
N MET A 1 2.63 -18.57 -16.64
CA MET A 1 2.99 -17.46 -15.72
C MET A 1 4.45 -17.60 -15.35
N ARG A 2 5.18 -16.50 -15.07
CA ARG A 2 6.58 -16.58 -14.59
C ARG A 2 6.62 -16.88 -13.09
N CYS A 3 7.66 -17.55 -12.60
CA CYS A 3 7.83 -17.78 -11.17
C CYS A 3 8.20 -16.48 -10.42
N ILE A 4 9.19 -15.75 -10.93
CA ILE A 4 9.78 -14.55 -10.31
C ILE A 4 9.68 -13.34 -11.25
N SER A 5 9.59 -12.14 -10.67
CA SER A 5 9.55 -10.86 -11.36
C SER A 5 10.94 -10.42 -11.84
N THR A 6 10.94 -9.75 -12.99
CA THR A 6 12.10 -9.10 -13.60
C THR A 6 11.72 -7.65 -13.91
N PRO A 7 12.66 -6.69 -14.00
CA PRO A 7 12.33 -5.31 -14.33
C PRO A 7 11.48 -5.18 -15.62
N ASN A 8 11.77 -6.03 -16.62
CA ASN A 8 11.02 -6.08 -17.87
C ASN A 8 9.61 -6.67 -17.70
N SER A 9 9.42 -7.69 -16.88
CA SER A 9 8.09 -8.27 -16.64
C SER A 9 7.20 -7.33 -15.81
N VAL A 10 7.78 -6.63 -14.83
CA VAL A 10 7.09 -5.58 -14.05
C VAL A 10 6.66 -4.43 -14.96
N ARG A 11 7.54 -3.97 -15.85
CA ARG A 11 7.23 -2.91 -16.83
C ARG A 11 6.05 -3.30 -17.73
N LYS A 12 5.96 -4.57 -18.13
CA LYS A 12 4.88 -5.14 -18.95
C LYS A 12 3.65 -5.61 -18.15
N ASN A 13 3.59 -5.39 -16.83
CA ASN A 13 2.51 -5.86 -15.94
C ASN A 13 2.21 -7.37 -16.06
N GLN A 14 3.25 -8.19 -16.31
CA GLN A 14 3.08 -9.63 -16.44
C GLN A 14 2.91 -10.28 -15.05
N PRO A 15 1.88 -11.12 -14.85
CA PRO A 15 1.66 -11.78 -13.57
C PRO A 15 2.77 -12.81 -13.27
N THR A 16 3.14 -12.88 -12.00
CA THR A 16 4.15 -13.77 -11.45
C THR A 16 3.53 -14.60 -10.31
N VAL A 17 3.92 -15.87 -10.23
CA VAL A 17 3.40 -16.80 -9.20
C VAL A 17 3.78 -16.31 -7.81
N LEU A 18 5.01 -15.83 -7.64
CA LEU A 18 5.50 -15.33 -6.35
C LEU A 18 4.73 -14.11 -5.86
N ALA A 19 4.44 -13.13 -6.72
CA ALA A 19 3.67 -11.95 -6.29
C ALA A 19 2.24 -12.31 -5.86
N ILE A 20 1.61 -13.27 -6.55
CA ILE A 20 0.28 -13.79 -6.19
C ILE A 20 0.34 -14.50 -4.83
N PHE A 21 1.31 -15.38 -4.63
CA PHE A 21 1.52 -16.08 -3.36
C PHE A 21 1.76 -15.11 -2.21
N GLU A 22 2.65 -14.11 -2.39
CA GLU A 22 2.86 -13.04 -1.40
C GLU A 22 1.59 -12.27 -1.08
N THR A 23 0.70 -12.08 -2.06
CA THR A 23 -0.56 -11.39 -1.82
C THR A 23 -1.45 -12.21 -0.89
N LEU A 24 -1.56 -13.52 -1.11
CA LEU A 24 -2.31 -14.42 -0.23
C LEU A 24 -1.70 -14.46 1.18
N VAL A 25 -0.38 -14.59 1.28
CA VAL A 25 0.34 -14.59 2.57
C VAL A 25 0.14 -13.25 3.29
N ALA A 26 0.21 -12.12 2.59
CA ALA A 26 0.01 -10.80 3.18
C ALA A 26 -1.42 -10.64 3.72
N VAL A 27 -2.44 -11.11 3.01
CA VAL A 27 -3.84 -11.11 3.48
C VAL A 27 -3.95 -11.93 4.76
N VAL A 28 -3.51 -13.19 4.75
CA VAL A 28 -3.59 -14.09 5.93
C VAL A 28 -2.82 -13.51 7.11
N ALA A 29 -1.60 -13.02 6.90
CA ALA A 29 -0.76 -12.47 7.96
C ALA A 29 -1.38 -11.22 8.59
N TYR A 30 -1.89 -10.27 7.79
CA TYR A 30 -2.46 -9.04 8.32
C TYR A 30 -3.79 -9.26 9.06
N TRP A 31 -4.64 -10.17 8.56
CA TRP A 31 -5.84 -10.58 9.28
C TRP A 31 -5.51 -11.37 10.54
N GLY A 32 -4.50 -12.24 10.51
CA GLY A 32 -3.99 -12.93 11.69
C GLY A 32 -3.46 -11.96 12.75
N ILE A 33 -2.73 -10.91 12.35
CA ILE A 33 -2.29 -9.83 13.25
C ILE A 33 -3.50 -9.07 13.82
N ALA A 34 -4.52 -8.79 12.99
CA ALA A 34 -5.73 -8.10 13.45
C ALA A 34 -6.49 -8.92 14.50
N TRP A 35 -6.61 -10.23 14.26
CA TRP A 35 -7.19 -11.17 15.20
C TRP A 35 -6.37 -11.27 16.49
N TRP A 36 -5.04 -11.37 16.38
CA TRP A 36 -4.17 -11.58 17.55
C TRP A 36 -4.05 -10.35 18.44
N LEU A 37 -4.01 -9.15 17.85
CA LEU A 37 -3.89 -7.89 18.59
C LEU A 37 -5.24 -7.25 18.94
N ASP A 38 -6.36 -7.88 18.53
CA ASP A 38 -7.72 -7.34 18.66
C ASP A 38 -7.83 -5.88 18.19
N THR A 39 -7.09 -5.55 17.12
CA THR A 39 -7.06 -4.19 16.58
C THR A 39 -6.97 -4.20 15.07
N HIS A 40 -7.77 -3.34 14.44
CA HIS A 40 -7.84 -3.20 12.99
C HIS A 40 -7.12 -1.94 12.49
N ILE A 41 -6.42 -1.23 13.39
CA ILE A 41 -5.82 0.07 13.08
C ILE A 41 -4.80 -0.02 11.95
N HIS A 42 -3.99 -1.08 11.89
CA HIS A 42 -3.01 -1.28 10.81
C HIS A 42 -3.68 -1.49 9.45
N LEU A 43 -4.80 -2.22 9.41
CA LEU A 43 -5.61 -2.39 8.20
C LEU A 43 -6.24 -1.07 7.76
N LEU A 44 -6.85 -0.32 8.70
CA LEU A 44 -7.45 0.99 8.42
C LEU A 44 -6.40 1.99 7.92
N MET A 45 -5.23 2.05 8.57
CA MET A 45 -4.11 2.88 8.12
C MET A 45 -3.66 2.47 6.72
N SER A 46 -3.59 1.18 6.41
CA SER A 46 -3.29 0.70 5.06
C SER A 46 -4.30 1.22 4.04
N ILE A 47 -5.59 1.14 4.35
CA ILE A 47 -6.68 1.60 3.49
C ILE A 47 -6.61 3.11 3.25
N CYS A 48 -6.29 3.89 4.28
CA CYS A 48 -6.15 5.34 4.14
C CYS A 48 -4.94 5.74 3.28
N VAL A 49 -3.83 5.01 3.40
CA VAL A 49 -2.57 5.35 2.72
C VAL A 49 -2.51 4.74 1.31
N ALA A 50 -3.22 3.65 1.03
CA ALA A 50 -3.20 2.95 -0.25
C ALA A 50 -3.55 3.79 -1.49
N PRO A 51 -4.55 4.69 -1.47
CA PRO A 51 -4.84 5.59 -2.59
C PRO A 51 -3.61 6.37 -3.05
N LEU A 52 -2.70 6.75 -2.14
CA LEU A 52 -1.52 7.56 -2.48
C LEU A 52 -0.56 6.86 -3.45
N LEU A 53 -0.44 5.54 -3.36
CA LEU A 53 0.36 4.74 -4.31
C LEU A 53 -0.45 4.27 -5.52
N LEU A 54 -1.70 3.91 -5.31
CA LEU A 54 -2.56 3.42 -6.39
C LEU A 54 -2.88 4.51 -7.41
N LEU A 55 -2.99 5.76 -6.99
CA LEU A 55 -3.28 6.92 -7.83
C LEU A 55 -2.04 7.51 -8.53
N ARG A 56 -0.89 6.83 -8.53
CA ARG A 56 0.30 7.36 -9.23
C ARG A 56 0.12 7.29 -10.75
N SER A 57 0.18 8.44 -11.42
CA SER A 57 0.32 8.49 -12.89
C SER A 57 1.80 8.52 -13.29
N LYS A 58 2.10 8.30 -14.58
CA LYS A 58 3.48 8.46 -15.10
C LYS A 58 3.98 9.89 -14.85
N GLU A 59 3.11 10.87 -15.09
CA GLU A 59 3.41 12.29 -14.91
C GLU A 59 3.62 12.66 -13.43
N SER A 60 2.82 12.12 -12.51
CA SER A 60 3.07 12.28 -11.07
C SER A 60 4.41 11.66 -10.68
N THR A 61 4.73 10.48 -11.21
CA THR A 61 5.97 9.77 -10.91
C THR A 61 7.19 10.55 -11.37
N GLU A 62 7.20 10.98 -12.64
CA GLU A 62 8.28 11.81 -13.21
C GLU A 62 8.46 13.12 -12.44
N LYS A 63 7.36 13.81 -12.11
CA LYS A 63 7.40 15.04 -11.33
C LYS A 63 7.93 14.82 -9.91
N GLY A 64 7.54 13.72 -9.28
CA GLY A 64 8.06 13.30 -7.97
C GLY A 64 9.57 13.07 -8.03
N VAL A 65 10.06 12.38 -9.06
CA VAL A 65 11.51 12.17 -9.27
C VAL A 65 12.23 13.51 -9.47
N LEU A 66 11.70 14.40 -10.32
CA LEU A 66 12.30 15.71 -10.56
C LEU A 66 12.38 16.56 -9.29
N TRP A 67 11.32 16.58 -8.47
CA TRP A 67 11.32 17.31 -7.19
C TRP A 67 12.30 16.73 -6.19
N PHE A 68 12.38 15.40 -6.13
CA PHE A 68 13.32 14.72 -5.24
C PHE A 68 14.77 14.97 -5.66
N LEU A 69 15.08 14.90 -6.95
CA LEU A 69 16.42 15.22 -7.48
C LEU A 69 16.74 16.70 -7.33
N ALA A 70 15.78 17.61 -7.52
CA ALA A 70 15.99 19.04 -7.31
C ALA A 70 16.33 19.37 -5.85
N TYR A 71 15.69 18.66 -4.91
CA TYR A 71 16.00 18.75 -3.48
C TYR A 71 17.44 18.30 -3.19
N PHE A 72 17.87 17.15 -3.71
CA PHE A 72 19.24 16.67 -3.52
C PHE A 72 20.28 17.49 -4.27
N GLY A 73 19.96 18.02 -5.45
CA GLY A 73 20.84 18.89 -6.23
C GLY A 73 20.98 20.30 -5.69
N GLY A 74 20.40 20.61 -4.52
CA GLY A 74 20.50 21.93 -3.89
C GLY A 74 19.78 23.05 -4.64
N LYS A 75 18.98 22.74 -5.67
CA LYS A 75 18.24 23.74 -6.47
C LYS A 75 17.07 24.34 -5.70
N THR A 76 16.60 23.65 -4.66
CA THR A 76 15.62 24.17 -3.70
C THR A 76 16.32 24.66 -2.45
N LYS A 77 17.25 25.60 -2.59
CA LYS A 77 17.98 26.14 -1.45
C LYS A 77 16.99 26.90 -0.57
N ILE A 78 16.73 26.39 0.63
CA ILE A 78 15.90 27.08 1.63
C ILE A 78 16.85 27.94 2.44
N ASP A 79 17.01 29.20 2.03
CA ASP A 79 17.83 30.16 2.75
C ASP A 79 16.95 30.90 3.78
N PRO A 80 17.39 31.07 5.05
CA PRO A 80 16.72 31.91 6.03
C PRO A 80 16.47 33.33 5.53
N LYS A 81 17.32 33.85 4.64
CA LYS A 81 17.22 35.20 4.08
C LYS A 81 16.30 35.27 2.88
N GLU A 82 16.36 34.31 1.97
CA GLU A 82 15.59 34.33 0.72
C GLU A 82 14.17 33.74 0.88
N THR A 83 13.99 32.77 1.79
CA THR A 83 12.72 32.06 2.01
C THR A 83 12.37 31.89 3.50
N PRO A 84 12.34 32.99 4.29
CA PRO A 84 12.24 32.94 5.75
C PRO A 84 11.01 32.16 6.24
N VAL A 85 9.84 32.38 5.62
CA VAL A 85 8.59 31.71 6.03
C VAL A 85 8.68 30.19 5.88
N ARG A 86 9.25 29.69 4.78
CA ARG A 86 9.41 28.26 4.54
C ARG A 86 10.44 27.65 5.49
N PHE A 87 11.54 28.34 5.72
CA PHE A 87 12.58 27.93 6.65
C PHE A 87 12.04 27.78 8.07
N TRP A 88 11.40 28.83 8.60
CA TRP A 88 10.84 28.82 9.95
C TRP A 88 9.66 27.88 10.10
N ALA A 89 8.80 27.74 9.09
CA ALA A 89 7.72 26.74 9.12
C ALA A 89 8.25 25.31 9.22
N ILE A 90 9.34 24.98 8.54
CA ILE A 90 9.99 23.66 8.62
C ILE A 90 10.60 23.44 10.02
N ILE A 91 11.28 24.44 10.57
CA ILE A 91 11.85 24.35 11.93
C ILE A 91 10.75 24.18 12.98
N LEU A 92 9.69 24.99 12.90
CA LEU A 92 8.58 24.96 13.84
C LEU A 92 7.84 23.62 13.75
N LEU A 93 7.60 23.11 12.55
CA LEU A 93 7.01 21.79 12.34
C LEU A 93 7.91 20.67 12.90
N GLY A 94 9.22 20.78 12.70
CA GLY A 94 10.18 19.83 13.26
C GLY A 94 10.22 19.82 14.78
N GLY A 95 10.25 21.01 15.38
CA GLY A 95 10.17 21.17 16.84
C GLY A 95 8.85 20.65 17.41
N LEU A 96 7.73 20.89 16.73
CA LEU A 96 6.41 20.40 17.16
C LEU A 96 6.34 18.87 17.12
N ILE A 97 6.76 18.24 16.02
CA ILE A 97 6.79 16.78 15.90
C ILE A 97 7.74 16.18 16.93
N GLY A 98 8.95 16.74 17.06
CA GLY A 98 9.93 16.33 18.05
C GLY A 98 9.37 16.42 19.48
N GLY A 99 8.73 17.53 19.81
CA GLY A 99 8.09 17.76 21.10
C GLY A 99 6.97 16.77 21.38
N ILE A 100 6.08 16.51 20.42
CA ILE A 100 4.99 15.52 20.57
C ILE A 100 5.55 14.11 20.79
N CYS A 101 6.55 13.70 20.00
CA CYS A 101 7.17 12.39 20.15
C CYS A 101 7.86 12.24 21.52
N VAL A 102 8.62 13.25 21.95
CA VAL A 102 9.26 13.26 23.27
C VAL A 102 8.22 13.22 24.39
N TYR A 103 7.14 13.99 24.27
CA TYR A 103 6.06 14.00 25.26
C TYR A 103 5.36 12.63 25.36
N ALA A 104 5.04 12.00 24.23
CA ALA A 104 4.43 10.67 24.21
C ALA A 104 5.35 9.60 24.80
N LEU A 105 6.65 9.66 24.50
CA LEU A 105 7.66 8.76 25.07
C LEU A 105 7.89 9.02 26.55
N ALA A 106 7.93 10.29 26.97
CA ALA A 106 8.07 10.68 28.37
C ALA A 106 6.98 10.03 29.24
N LYS A 107 5.74 10.01 28.74
CA LYS A 107 4.63 9.36 29.44
C LYS A 107 4.81 7.85 29.63
N SER A 108 5.58 7.17 28.79
CA SER A 108 5.81 5.71 28.92
C SER A 108 7.13 5.36 29.62
N VAL A 109 8.14 6.21 29.46
CA VAL A 109 9.52 5.93 29.92
C VAL A 109 9.79 6.49 31.32
N LEU A 110 9.17 7.62 31.69
CA LEU A 110 9.49 8.34 32.93
C LEU A 110 8.58 7.98 34.12
N ILE A 111 7.55 7.15 33.91
CA ILE A 111 6.69 6.71 35.02
C ILE A 111 7.52 5.85 35.98
N GLU A 112 7.41 6.14 37.29
CA GLU A 112 8.08 5.45 38.41
C GLU A 112 9.60 5.63 38.56
N GLN A 113 10.22 6.51 37.77
CA GLN A 113 11.68 6.72 37.81
C GLN A 113 12.03 7.90 38.73
N THR A 114 13.03 7.72 39.62
CA THR A 114 13.54 8.78 40.50
C THR A 114 15.07 8.85 40.48
N GLY A 115 15.65 9.96 40.99
CA GLY A 115 17.10 10.13 41.12
C GLY A 115 17.86 10.24 39.80
N TRP A 116 19.07 9.66 39.74
CA TRP A 116 19.97 9.75 38.59
C TRP A 116 19.42 9.07 37.32
N VAL A 117 18.60 8.03 37.46
CA VAL A 117 18.00 7.33 36.32
C VAL A 117 17.02 8.23 35.58
N LEU A 118 16.20 9.00 36.31
CA LEU A 118 15.29 10.00 35.75
C LEU A 118 16.07 11.07 34.97
N LEU A 119 17.18 11.56 35.54
CA LEU A 119 18.02 12.59 34.90
C LEU A 119 18.62 12.09 33.58
N ILE A 120 19.16 10.86 33.56
CA ILE A 120 19.71 10.23 32.35
C ILE A 120 18.62 10.00 31.30
N GLN A 121 17.42 9.56 31.70
CA GLN A 121 16.30 9.34 30.78
C GLN A 121 15.73 10.64 30.21
N ILE A 122 15.60 11.70 31.01
CA ILE A 122 15.21 13.03 30.52
C ILE A 122 16.26 13.58 29.55
N PHE A 123 17.55 13.44 29.89
CA PHE A 123 18.64 13.88 29.01
C PHE A 123 18.64 13.08 27.69
N GLY A 124 18.45 11.77 27.75
CA GLY A 124 18.32 10.90 26.58
C GLY A 124 17.11 11.27 25.71
N LEU A 125 15.95 11.53 26.31
CA LEU A 125 14.76 12.01 25.63
C LEU A 125 14.96 13.40 25.01
N GLY A 126 15.69 14.29 25.68
CA GLY A 126 16.06 15.61 25.15
C GLY A 126 16.97 15.51 23.93
N ILE A 127 18.01 14.67 23.98
CA ILE A 127 18.88 14.37 22.83
C ILE A 127 18.05 13.77 21.69
N LEU A 128 17.18 12.80 21.99
CA LEU A 128 16.30 12.20 21.00
C LEU A 128 15.37 13.25 20.35
N GLY A 129 14.83 14.18 21.13
CA GLY A 129 14.01 15.29 20.65
C GLY A 129 14.76 16.26 19.74
N ILE A 130 15.99 16.63 20.12
CA ILE A 130 16.88 17.46 19.29
C ILE A 130 17.19 16.74 17.99
N VAL A 131 17.50 15.45 18.06
CA VAL A 131 17.77 14.60 16.91
C VAL A 131 16.55 14.55 15.98
N ILE A 132 15.34 14.26 16.48
CA ILE A 132 14.09 14.26 15.69
C ILE A 132 13.82 15.63 15.07
N SER A 133 13.94 16.71 15.84
CA SER A 133 13.70 18.07 15.34
C SER A 133 14.69 18.43 14.23
N PHE A 134 15.95 18.02 14.38
CA PHE A 134 16.97 18.16 13.36
C PHE A 134 16.68 17.30 12.12
N MET A 135 16.14 16.09 12.26
CA MET A 135 15.71 15.27 11.10
C MET A 135 14.71 15.99 10.23
N VAL A 136 13.65 16.54 10.85
CA VAL A 136 12.58 17.22 10.14
C VAL A 136 13.12 18.48 9.47
N ALA A 137 14.01 19.21 10.16
CA ALA A 137 14.67 20.39 9.61
C ALA A 137 15.56 20.05 8.40
N VAL A 138 16.42 19.03 8.49
CA VAL A 138 17.29 18.60 7.38
C VAL A 138 16.47 18.05 6.20
N ALA A 139 15.44 17.25 6.48
CA ALA A 139 14.49 16.77 5.47
C ALA A 139 13.79 17.91 4.72
N GLY A 140 13.61 19.07 5.36
CA GLY A 140 13.05 20.26 4.75
C GLY A 140 14.07 21.07 3.93
N VAL A 141 15.26 21.35 4.47
CA VAL A 141 16.21 22.35 3.94
C VAL A 141 17.16 21.82 2.85
N GLY A 142 17.40 20.50 2.77
CA GLY A 142 18.28 19.90 1.77
C GLY A 142 19.52 19.23 2.39
N ALA A 143 19.81 18.00 1.95
CA ALA A 143 20.91 17.18 2.47
C ALA A 143 22.30 17.86 2.39
N ILE A 144 22.55 18.66 1.35
CA ILE A 144 23.86 19.31 1.12
C ILE A 144 24.11 20.45 2.13
N ALA A 145 23.09 21.25 2.45
CA ALA A 145 23.23 22.34 3.41
C ALA A 145 23.38 21.81 4.85
N GLY A 146 22.66 20.74 5.19
CA GLY A 146 22.81 20.03 6.47
C GLY A 146 24.19 19.40 6.63
N ALA A 147 24.70 18.71 5.61
CA ALA A 147 26.04 18.12 5.62
C ALA A 147 27.16 19.19 5.76
N ALA A 148 27.01 20.35 5.12
CA ALA A 148 27.96 21.46 5.27
C ALA A 148 27.94 22.08 6.67
N ALA A 149 26.78 22.19 7.31
CA ALA A 149 26.66 22.64 8.70
C ALA A 149 27.29 21.60 9.67
N ILE A 150 27.07 20.31 9.44
CA ILE A 150 27.69 19.21 10.20
C ILE A 150 29.20 19.21 10.02
N ALA A 151 29.70 19.35 8.79
CA ALA A 151 31.13 19.42 8.51
C ALA A 151 31.78 20.61 9.22
N ARG A 152 31.09 21.76 9.29
CA ARG A 152 31.56 22.92 10.07
C ARG A 152 31.59 22.62 11.57
N VAL A 153 30.57 22.01 12.16
CA VAL A 153 30.58 21.64 13.58
C VAL A 153 31.71 20.66 13.90
N ILE A 154 31.94 19.67 13.04
CA ILE A 154 33.05 18.71 13.16
C ILE A 154 34.41 19.42 13.03
N LEU A 155 34.55 20.35 12.09
CA LEU A 155 35.75 21.17 11.93
C LEU A 155 36.01 22.07 13.13
N THR A 156 34.96 22.68 13.70
CA THR A 156 35.08 23.50 14.91
C THR A 156 35.51 22.65 16.11
N LEU A 157 34.92 21.46 16.28
CA LEU A 157 35.32 20.49 17.32
C LEU A 157 36.76 19.98 17.14
N LYS A 158 37.19 19.74 15.89
CA LYS A 158 38.59 19.36 15.59
C LYS A 158 39.57 20.52 15.83
N SER A 159 39.18 21.75 15.50
CA SER A 159 40.03 22.94 15.70
C SER A 159 40.21 23.34 17.17
N GLY A 160 39.39 22.80 18.08
CA GLY A 160 39.60 22.87 19.54
C GLY A 160 40.88 22.18 20.03
N THR A 161 41.56 21.40 19.18
CA THR A 161 42.89 20.82 19.45
C THR A 161 44.05 21.68 18.90
N GLY A 162 43.83 22.99 18.77
CA GLY A 162 44.79 24.01 18.31
C GLY A 162 46.03 24.26 19.19
N ALA A 163 46.40 23.30 20.05
CA ALA A 163 47.69 23.29 20.74
C ALA A 163 48.78 22.58 19.93
N ILE A 164 48.44 21.64 19.05
CA ILE A 164 49.43 20.79 18.36
C ILE A 164 49.86 21.37 17.00
N GLY A 165 48.98 22.10 16.30
CA GLY A 165 49.30 22.72 15.00
C GLY A 165 50.39 23.81 15.07
N ARG A 166 50.65 24.38 16.26
CA ARG A 166 51.73 25.36 16.46
C ARG A 166 53.13 24.75 16.59
N ALA A 167 53.25 23.44 16.80
CA ALA A 167 54.55 22.76 16.86
C ALA A 167 55.10 22.41 15.46
N VAL A 168 54.24 22.26 14.45
CA VAL A 168 54.65 21.79 13.11
C VAL A 168 55.03 22.95 12.17
N ALA A 169 54.54 24.17 12.42
CA ALA A 169 54.83 25.34 11.59
C ALA A 169 56.26 25.92 11.76
N ARG A 170 57.15 25.28 12.54
CA ARG A 170 58.55 25.69 12.73
C ARG A 170 59.60 24.78 12.06
N ALA A 171 59.19 23.76 11.29
CA ALA A 171 60.13 22.92 10.56
C ALA A 171 60.52 23.58 9.23
N GLU A 172 61.79 23.96 9.09
CA GLU A 172 62.38 24.58 7.90
C GLU A 172 62.34 23.68 6.64
N PRO A 173 62.39 24.28 5.43
CA PRO A 173 62.20 23.58 4.17
C PRO A 173 63.52 22.99 3.65
N ARG A 174 63.88 21.78 4.07
CA ARG A 174 64.87 20.95 3.33
C ARG A 174 64.50 19.47 3.29
N GLY A 175 64.24 18.97 2.08
CA GLY A 175 64.50 17.57 1.70
C GLY A 175 63.27 16.66 1.55
N ILE A 176 62.91 16.34 0.32
CA ILE A 176 61.81 15.42 -0.08
C ILE A 176 62.06 13.95 0.34
N ALA A 177 63.22 13.60 0.88
CA ALA A 177 63.46 12.29 1.51
C ALA A 177 62.92 12.18 2.95
N VAL A 178 62.52 13.30 3.55
CA VAL A 178 62.04 13.38 4.95
C VAL A 178 60.55 13.06 5.06
N ALA A 179 59.77 13.14 3.98
CA ALA A 179 58.32 12.87 4.03
C ALA A 179 57.99 11.41 4.38
N GLY A 180 58.78 10.45 3.89
CA GLY A 180 58.61 9.03 4.22
C GLY A 180 59.05 8.69 5.65
N ALA A 181 60.17 9.28 6.10
CA ALA A 181 60.65 9.10 7.47
C ALA A 181 59.74 9.78 8.49
N VAL A 182 59.27 11.00 8.20
CA VAL A 182 58.32 11.77 9.03
C VAL A 182 56.95 11.12 9.06
N MET A 183 56.43 10.56 7.95
CA MET A 183 55.19 9.80 8.06
C MET A 183 55.37 8.54 8.91
N LYS A 184 56.52 7.87 8.82
CA LYS A 184 56.78 6.69 9.66
C LYS A 184 56.93 7.05 11.14
N THR A 185 57.65 8.13 11.46
CA THR A 185 57.77 8.62 12.85
C THR A 185 56.46 9.23 13.35
N VAL A 186 55.66 9.90 12.52
CA VAL A 186 54.34 10.41 12.91
C VAL A 186 53.37 9.26 13.17
N VAL A 187 53.44 8.15 12.42
CA VAL A 187 52.65 6.95 12.68
C VAL A 187 53.12 6.23 13.95
N GLU A 188 54.44 6.01 14.14
CA GLU A 188 54.98 5.40 15.38
C GLU A 188 54.73 6.26 16.63
N VAL A 189 54.80 7.58 16.50
CA VAL A 189 54.49 8.52 17.58
C VAL A 189 52.98 8.57 17.81
N MET A 190 52.12 8.53 16.79
CA MET A 190 50.68 8.43 17.01
C MET A 190 50.28 7.10 17.67
N GLU A 191 50.92 5.98 17.31
CA GLU A 191 50.69 4.68 17.95
C GLU A 191 51.19 4.61 19.40
N ARG A 192 52.26 5.34 19.74
CA ARG A 192 52.79 5.38 21.12
C ARG A 192 52.18 6.47 22.00
N THR A 193 51.69 7.56 21.43
CA THR A 193 51.33 8.78 22.19
C THR A 193 49.83 9.04 22.26
N ILE A 194 49.03 8.40 21.41
CA ILE A 194 47.57 8.39 21.60
C ILE A 194 47.28 7.23 22.55
N PRO A 195 46.89 7.50 23.81
CA PRO A 195 46.50 6.44 24.73
C PRO A 195 45.47 5.56 24.01
N VAL A 196 45.61 4.23 24.10
CA VAL A 196 44.57 3.27 23.65
C VAL A 196 43.15 3.73 24.05
N PRO A 197 42.91 4.33 25.25
CA PRO A 197 41.63 4.97 25.58
C PRO A 197 41.13 6.02 24.58
N THR A 198 42.01 6.83 23.99
CA THR A 198 41.65 7.91 23.07
C THR A 198 41.28 7.40 21.69
N VAL A 199 41.93 6.33 21.19
CA VAL A 199 41.52 5.64 19.95
C VAL A 199 40.15 4.97 20.14
N ILE A 200 39.94 4.31 21.29
CA ILE A 200 38.65 3.74 21.67
C ILE A 200 37.58 4.84 21.76
N THR A 201 37.90 5.99 22.36
CA THR A 201 36.98 7.13 22.48
C THR A 201 36.58 7.68 21.12
N ILE A 202 37.51 7.86 20.18
CA ILE A 202 37.19 8.37 18.83
C ILE A 202 36.32 7.37 18.06
N ALA A 203 36.61 6.08 18.13
CA ALA A 203 35.80 5.04 17.48
C ALA A 203 34.39 4.95 18.08
N VAL A 204 34.27 5.02 19.42
CA VAL A 204 32.97 5.01 20.11
C VAL A 204 32.16 6.26 19.79
N VAL A 205 32.78 7.46 19.83
CA VAL A 205 32.11 8.73 19.51
C VAL A 205 31.67 8.76 18.04
N GLY A 206 32.49 8.25 17.12
CA GLY A 206 32.14 8.13 15.70
C GLY A 206 30.91 7.23 15.47
N ASN A 207 30.88 6.07 16.10
CA ASN A 207 29.75 5.13 15.99
C ASN A 207 28.47 5.69 16.65
N ILE A 208 28.59 6.32 17.82
CA ILE A 208 27.46 6.99 18.49
C ILE A 208 26.91 8.11 17.61
N PHE A 209 27.78 8.90 16.98
CA PHE A 209 27.34 9.96 16.07
C PHE A 209 26.54 9.39 14.89
N VAL A 210 26.98 8.29 14.28
CA VAL A 210 26.24 7.71 13.16
C VAL A 210 24.91 7.09 13.60
N LEU A 211 24.82 6.48 14.78
CA LEU A 211 23.54 6.03 15.32
C LEU A 211 22.61 7.21 15.62
N LEU A 212 23.14 8.28 16.21
CA LEU A 212 22.38 9.48 16.58
C LEU A 212 22.02 10.40 15.41
N PHE A 213 22.68 10.31 14.26
CA PHE A 213 22.41 11.19 13.13
C PHE A 213 22.10 10.45 11.83
N GLY A 214 22.68 9.27 11.60
CA GLY A 214 22.52 8.48 10.39
C GLY A 214 21.12 7.88 10.22
N ILE A 215 20.63 7.12 11.22
CA ILE A 215 19.25 6.59 11.23
C ILE A 215 18.23 7.75 11.14
N PRO A 216 18.37 8.81 11.94
CA PRO A 216 17.53 10.00 11.86
C PRO A 216 17.51 10.66 10.48
N PHE A 217 18.69 10.88 9.89
CA PHE A 217 18.83 11.44 8.56
C PHE A 217 18.17 10.56 7.49
N ALA A 218 18.38 9.24 7.57
CA ALA A 218 17.73 8.27 6.70
C ALA A 218 16.19 8.33 6.81
N ALA A 219 15.66 8.37 8.02
CA ALA A 219 14.22 8.55 8.25
C ALA A 219 13.70 9.87 7.67
N GLY A 220 14.44 10.97 7.83
CA GLY A 220 14.11 12.27 7.24
C GLY A 220 14.05 12.22 5.70
N ILE A 221 15.03 11.58 5.07
CA ILE A 221 15.03 11.36 3.62
C ILE A 221 13.81 10.52 3.20
N TRP A 222 13.52 9.45 3.95
CA TRP A 222 12.37 8.60 3.68
C TRP A 222 11.05 9.38 3.77
N LEU A 223 10.85 10.16 4.85
CA LEU A 223 9.67 11.02 5.02
C LEU A 223 9.54 12.04 3.88
N ARG A 224 10.66 12.66 3.48
CA ARG A 224 10.66 13.60 2.36
C ARG A 224 10.27 12.93 1.05
N SER A 225 10.79 11.74 0.79
CA SER A 225 10.42 10.95 -0.39
C SER A 225 8.92 10.63 -0.41
N LEU A 226 8.33 10.34 0.75
CA LEU A 226 6.91 10.08 0.89
C LEU A 226 6.10 11.36 0.61
N ALA A 227 6.46 12.48 1.23
CA ALA A 227 5.80 13.76 1.04
C ALA A 227 5.83 14.19 -0.44
N VAL A 228 6.98 14.06 -1.11
CA VAL A 228 7.12 14.36 -2.54
C VAL A 228 6.19 13.49 -3.39
N ARG A 229 6.10 12.18 -3.10
CA ARG A 229 5.17 11.27 -3.79
C ARG A 229 3.72 11.68 -3.60
N VAL A 230 3.31 11.95 -2.36
CA VAL A 230 1.94 12.38 -2.03
C VAL A 230 1.58 13.66 -2.78
N LEU A 231 2.43 14.68 -2.68
CA LEU A 231 2.19 15.97 -3.32
C LEU A 231 2.19 15.87 -4.85
N ALA A 232 3.05 15.03 -5.44
CA ALA A 232 3.07 14.82 -6.88
C ALA A 232 1.80 14.09 -7.37
N THR A 233 1.33 13.08 -6.63
CA THR A 233 0.08 12.37 -6.93
C THR A 233 -1.14 13.29 -6.81
N LEU A 234 -1.21 14.12 -5.77
CA LEU A 234 -2.30 15.07 -5.57
C LEU A 234 -2.42 16.13 -6.68
N ARG A 235 -1.35 16.39 -7.45
CA ARG A 235 -1.41 17.28 -8.62
C ARG A 235 -2.01 16.64 -9.87
N HIS A 236 -2.14 15.31 -9.89
CA HIS A 236 -2.64 14.57 -11.05
C HIS A 236 -3.69 13.51 -10.68
N PRO A 237 -4.73 13.83 -9.88
CA PRO A 237 -5.64 12.84 -9.31
C PRO A 237 -6.47 12.11 -10.37
N LEU A 238 -6.97 12.83 -11.38
CA LEU A 238 -7.77 12.25 -12.46
C LEU A 238 -6.97 11.29 -13.34
N LYS A 239 -5.71 11.64 -13.65
CA LYS A 239 -4.79 10.73 -14.36
C LYS A 239 -4.47 9.51 -13.50
N GLY A 240 -4.28 9.74 -12.20
CA GLY A 240 -4.09 8.70 -11.20
C GLY A 240 -5.23 7.68 -11.15
N LEU A 241 -6.47 8.15 -11.12
CA LEU A 241 -7.67 7.32 -11.15
C LEU A 241 -7.73 6.46 -12.41
N LYS A 242 -7.37 7.01 -13.58
CA LYS A 242 -7.30 6.23 -14.83
C LYS A 242 -6.24 5.13 -14.80
N THR A 243 -5.10 5.38 -14.13
CA THR A 243 -4.00 4.40 -14.00
C THR A 243 -4.14 3.44 -12.82
N LEU A 244 -5.12 3.65 -11.94
CA LEU A 244 -5.31 2.88 -10.70
C LEU A 244 -5.43 1.36 -10.94
N PRO A 245 -6.19 0.86 -11.94
CA PRO A 245 -6.30 -0.57 -12.21
C PRO A 245 -4.95 -1.20 -12.58
N ASP A 246 -4.18 -0.51 -13.44
CA ASP A 246 -2.87 -0.98 -13.87
C ASP A 246 -1.87 -0.98 -12.72
N ASN A 247 -1.89 0.06 -11.89
CA ASN A 247 -1.01 0.17 -10.72
C ASN A 247 -1.29 -0.93 -9.70
N TRP A 248 -2.55 -1.19 -9.41
CA TRP A 248 -2.93 -2.24 -8.48
C TRP A 248 -2.55 -3.61 -9.04
N ARG A 249 -2.88 -3.90 -10.30
CA ARG A 249 -2.51 -5.16 -10.95
C ARG A 249 -0.99 -5.36 -10.93
N ARG A 250 -0.24 -4.29 -11.20
CA ARG A 250 1.23 -4.31 -11.10
C ARG A 250 1.68 -4.65 -9.67
N ILE A 251 1.12 -4.02 -8.64
CA ILE A 251 1.51 -4.24 -7.24
C ILE A 251 1.19 -5.65 -6.76
N LEU A 252 0.02 -6.17 -7.10
CA LEU A 252 -0.39 -7.49 -6.62
C LEU A 252 0.19 -8.64 -7.43
N TRP A 253 0.20 -8.52 -8.75
CA TRP A 253 0.50 -9.67 -9.61
C TRP A 253 1.88 -9.60 -10.25
N ALA A 254 2.44 -8.42 -10.47
CA ALA A 254 3.72 -8.28 -11.15
C ALA A 254 4.90 -8.01 -10.21
N LEU A 255 4.66 -7.34 -9.08
CA LEU A 255 5.68 -6.95 -8.11
C LEU A 255 5.76 -7.96 -6.96
N ASP A 256 6.89 -8.66 -6.87
CA ASP A 256 7.25 -9.54 -5.76
C ASP A 256 8.32 -8.90 -4.85
N PHE A 257 8.78 -9.61 -3.82
CA PHE A 257 9.85 -9.16 -2.92
C PHE A 257 11.20 -9.00 -3.63
N HIS A 258 11.40 -9.73 -4.74
CA HIS A 258 12.66 -9.69 -5.50
C HIS A 258 12.81 -8.36 -6.25
N HIS A 259 11.69 -7.72 -6.58
CA HIS A 259 11.72 -6.35 -7.09
C HIS A 259 12.06 -5.36 -5.98
N ILE A 260 13.33 -4.95 -5.96
CA ILE A 260 13.89 -3.97 -5.04
C ILE A 260 12.97 -2.74 -4.91
N PRO A 261 12.63 -2.30 -3.67
CA PRO A 261 11.84 -1.10 -3.48
C PRO A 261 12.66 0.13 -3.86
N GLU A 262 12.07 0.97 -4.69
CA GLU A 262 12.58 2.30 -4.97
C GLU A 262 12.00 3.27 -3.95
N LEU A 263 12.86 4.13 -3.39
CA LEU A 263 12.43 5.16 -2.46
C LEU A 263 11.46 6.15 -3.13
N VAL A 264 11.79 6.55 -4.36
CA VAL A 264 10.90 7.29 -5.27
C VAL A 264 10.76 6.45 -6.55
N PRO A 265 9.56 5.99 -6.91
CA PRO A 265 9.36 5.22 -8.14
C PRO A 265 9.89 5.96 -9.36
N GLY A 266 10.60 5.26 -10.25
CA GLY A 266 11.19 5.82 -11.46
C GLY A 266 12.54 6.52 -11.28
N LEU A 267 13.06 6.63 -10.05
CA LEU A 267 14.35 7.29 -9.78
C LEU A 267 15.51 6.63 -10.53
N TRP A 268 15.47 5.30 -10.67
CA TRP A 268 16.47 4.50 -11.41
C TRP A 268 16.72 5.01 -12.84
N VAL A 269 15.67 5.50 -13.52
CA VAL A 269 15.78 5.92 -14.93
C VAL A 269 16.68 7.16 -15.06
N HIS A 270 16.66 8.03 -14.06
CA HIS A 270 17.45 9.26 -14.08
C HIS A 270 18.83 9.08 -13.44
N ASN A 271 18.94 8.23 -12.42
CA ASN A 271 20.20 8.00 -11.73
C ASN A 271 20.23 6.59 -11.09
N PRO A 272 20.77 5.58 -11.78
CA PRO A 272 20.62 4.17 -11.38
C PRO A 272 21.38 3.81 -10.08
N SER A 273 22.47 4.51 -9.78
CA SER A 273 23.24 4.33 -8.55
C SER A 273 22.71 5.14 -7.36
N PHE A 274 22.03 6.27 -7.63
CA PHE A 274 21.60 7.17 -6.57
C PHE A 274 20.38 6.64 -5.82
N MET A 275 20.56 6.36 -4.53
CA MET A 275 19.50 5.99 -3.58
C MET A 275 18.71 4.71 -3.96
N SER A 276 19.31 3.84 -4.77
CA SER A 276 18.83 2.48 -5.02
C SER A 276 19.48 1.51 -4.03
N LEU A 277 18.76 0.48 -3.58
CA LEU A 277 19.32 -0.52 -2.67
C LEU A 277 20.55 -1.21 -3.29
N SER A 278 20.49 -1.53 -4.58
CA SER A 278 21.62 -2.12 -5.33
C SER A 278 22.79 -1.14 -5.44
N GLY A 279 22.52 0.16 -5.64
CA GLY A 279 23.53 1.21 -5.60
C GLY A 279 24.22 1.27 -4.24
N PHE A 280 23.45 1.34 -3.15
CA PHE A 280 23.96 1.32 -1.78
C PHE A 280 24.79 0.06 -1.47
N LEU A 281 24.31 -1.12 -1.87
CA LEU A 281 25.03 -2.37 -1.64
C LEU A 281 26.33 -2.44 -2.45
N ASN A 282 26.33 -1.96 -3.69
CA ASN A 282 27.51 -1.98 -4.54
C ASN A 282 28.57 -0.97 -4.09
N GLU A 283 28.17 0.25 -3.73
CA GLU A 283 29.06 1.30 -3.23
C GLU A 283 29.74 0.86 -1.93
N ASN A 284 29.01 0.19 -1.04
CA ASN A 284 29.54 -0.27 0.25
C ASN A 284 30.18 -1.67 0.21
N ARG A 285 30.08 -2.41 -0.91
CA ARG A 285 30.70 -3.73 -1.05
C ARG A 285 32.22 -3.66 -0.87
N ASN A 286 32.84 -2.59 -1.37
CA ASN A 286 34.28 -2.35 -1.24
C ASN A 286 34.64 -1.35 -0.14
N GLY A 287 33.64 -0.88 0.61
CA GLY A 287 33.83 0.08 1.70
C GLY A 287 34.49 -0.53 2.93
N SER A 288 34.94 0.33 3.84
CA SER A 288 35.48 -0.08 5.14
C SER A 288 34.42 -0.81 5.98
N TRP A 289 34.86 -1.57 6.99
CA TRP A 289 33.94 -2.24 7.92
C TRP A 289 32.95 -1.27 8.57
N GLU A 290 33.41 -0.06 8.93
CA GLU A 290 32.58 1.00 9.48
C GLU A 290 31.46 1.42 8.50
N GLN A 291 31.79 1.65 7.23
CA GLN A 291 30.81 1.99 6.20
C GLN A 291 29.77 0.88 6.01
N ARG A 292 30.20 -0.38 6.04
CA ARG A 292 29.29 -1.54 5.96
C ARG A 292 28.35 -1.60 7.16
N PHE A 293 28.86 -1.40 8.37
CA PHE A 293 28.05 -1.37 9.59
C PHE A 293 26.98 -0.28 9.54
N ILE A 294 27.38 0.94 9.13
CA ILE A 294 26.46 2.07 8.95
C ILE A 294 25.39 1.74 7.91
N THR A 295 25.81 1.15 6.79
CA THR A 295 24.91 0.78 5.68
C THR A 295 23.90 -0.27 6.12
N ILE A 296 24.31 -1.27 6.90
CA ILE A 296 23.41 -2.29 7.47
C ILE A 296 22.34 -1.66 8.37
N MET A 297 22.64 -0.57 9.07
CA MET A 297 21.67 0.14 9.91
C MET A 297 20.77 1.08 9.10
N VAL A 298 21.32 1.78 8.10
CA VAL A 298 20.59 2.77 7.29
C VAL A 298 19.65 2.11 6.28
N ILE A 299 20.04 0.98 5.67
CA ILE A 299 19.25 0.30 4.65
C ILE A 299 17.84 -0.08 5.17
N PRO A 300 17.69 -0.75 6.33
CA PRO A 300 16.38 -1.04 6.88
C PRO A 300 15.55 0.23 7.09
N THR A 301 16.12 1.30 7.64
CA THR A 301 15.40 2.56 7.86
C THR A 301 14.86 3.15 6.55
N LEU A 302 15.62 3.08 5.45
CA LEU A 302 15.20 3.62 4.15
C LEU A 302 14.20 2.71 3.42
N PHE A 303 14.42 1.39 3.43
CA PHE A 303 13.75 0.47 2.52
C PHE A 303 12.73 -0.44 3.20
N LEU A 304 12.89 -0.77 4.49
CA LEU A 304 11.93 -1.62 5.22
C LEU A 304 10.52 -1.02 5.26
N PRO A 305 10.33 0.29 5.53
CA PRO A 305 8.98 0.86 5.48
C PRO A 305 8.34 0.73 4.09
N SER A 306 9.14 0.82 3.02
CA SER A 306 8.65 0.64 1.64
C SER A 306 8.25 -0.81 1.35
N PHE A 307 8.95 -1.79 1.93
CA PHE A 307 8.57 -3.21 1.87
C PHE A 307 7.30 -3.50 2.67
N LEU A 308 7.27 -3.10 3.95
CA LEU A 308 6.10 -3.28 4.83
C LEU A 308 4.87 -2.62 4.23
N TYR A 309 5.03 -1.42 3.70
CA TYR A 309 3.94 -0.73 3.04
C TYR A 309 3.47 -1.43 1.76
N ARG A 310 4.36 -2.01 0.94
CA ARG A 310 3.96 -2.84 -0.21
C ARG A 310 3.15 -4.06 0.23
N TRP A 311 3.56 -4.73 1.31
CA TRP A 311 2.83 -5.86 1.90
C TRP A 311 1.46 -5.43 2.44
N SER A 312 1.42 -4.26 3.07
CA SER A 312 0.18 -3.62 3.54
C SER A 312 -0.80 -3.36 2.37
N LEU A 313 -0.31 -2.92 1.21
CA LEU A 313 -1.16 -2.78 0.03
C LEU A 313 -1.68 -4.13 -0.46
N LYS A 314 -0.83 -5.16 -0.44
CA LYS A 314 -1.22 -6.51 -0.84
C LYS A 314 -2.31 -7.06 0.06
N SER A 315 -2.20 -6.87 1.37
CA SER A 315 -3.23 -7.33 2.31
C SER A 315 -4.57 -6.62 2.13
N THR A 316 -4.58 -5.38 1.65
CA THR A 316 -5.81 -4.64 1.32
C THR A 316 -6.38 -4.94 -0.07
N CYS A 317 -5.86 -5.95 -0.79
CA CYS A 317 -6.31 -6.24 -2.15
C CYS A 317 -7.82 -6.46 -2.26
N TRP A 318 -8.41 -7.13 -1.26
CA TRP A 318 -9.83 -7.47 -1.23
C TRP A 318 -10.74 -6.23 -1.22
N LEU A 319 -10.31 -5.13 -0.61
CA LEU A 319 -11.08 -3.88 -0.57
C LEU A 319 -11.09 -3.16 -1.92
N TYR A 320 -9.94 -3.16 -2.62
CA TYR A 320 -9.80 -2.43 -3.89
C TYR A 320 -10.23 -3.24 -5.11
N LEU A 321 -10.31 -4.57 -4.98
CA LEU A 321 -10.79 -5.47 -6.03
C LEU A 321 -12.15 -5.01 -6.60
N PRO A 322 -13.15 -4.65 -5.77
CA PRO A 322 -14.31 -3.82 -6.10
C PRO A 322 -14.05 -2.66 -7.06
N LEU A 323 -13.27 -1.68 -6.61
CA LEU A 323 -13.00 -0.43 -7.33
C LEU A 323 -12.31 -0.66 -8.68
N ILE A 324 -11.48 -1.71 -8.75
CA ILE A 324 -10.66 -2.02 -9.92
C ILE A 324 -11.42 -2.83 -10.92
N TYR A 325 -12.32 -3.68 -10.46
CA TYR A 325 -13.22 -4.37 -11.37
C TYR A 325 -14.18 -3.38 -12.06
N LEU A 326 -14.47 -2.26 -11.41
CA LEU A 326 -15.16 -1.11 -12.00
C LEU A 326 -14.23 -0.23 -12.85
N GLY A 327 -13.00 -0.02 -12.37
CA GLY A 327 -12.01 0.90 -12.95
C GLY A 327 -11.25 0.36 -14.15
N GLY A 328 -10.89 -0.93 -14.15
CA GLY A 328 -10.14 -1.60 -15.23
C GLY A 328 -10.92 -1.71 -16.53
N GLY A 329 -12.22 -1.46 -16.49
CA GLY A 329 -13.06 -1.28 -17.66
C GLY A 329 -13.28 0.18 -18.07
N LEU A 330 -12.76 1.20 -17.35
CA LEU A 330 -12.98 2.63 -17.65
C LEU A 330 -12.32 3.07 -18.97
N SER A 331 -11.23 2.42 -19.36
CA SER A 331 -10.68 2.52 -20.70
C SER A 331 -11.64 1.82 -21.65
N GLY A 332 -12.50 2.57 -22.33
CA GLY A 332 -13.31 2.02 -23.41
C GLY A 332 -12.40 1.35 -24.46
N PRO A 333 -12.84 0.26 -25.11
CA PRO A 333 -12.06 -0.36 -26.17
C PRO A 333 -11.74 0.66 -27.27
N PHE A 334 -10.45 0.89 -27.51
CA PHE A 334 -9.99 1.94 -28.42
C PHE A 334 -9.98 1.43 -29.86
N ASP A 335 -9.73 0.14 -30.05
CA ASP A 335 -9.60 -0.47 -31.37
C ASP A 335 -10.83 -1.31 -31.76
N ALA A 336 -11.10 -1.42 -33.06
CA ALA A 336 -12.14 -2.27 -33.64
C ALA A 336 -12.03 -3.71 -33.15
N LYS A 337 -10.79 -4.23 -33.06
CA LYS A 337 -10.49 -5.56 -32.56
C LYS A 337 -10.86 -5.72 -31.09
N GLU A 338 -10.57 -4.73 -30.25
CA GLU A 338 -10.92 -4.76 -28.82
C GLU A 338 -12.43 -4.73 -28.61
N LYS A 339 -13.16 -3.94 -29.41
CA LYS A 339 -14.63 -3.90 -29.41
C LYS A 339 -15.21 -5.28 -29.73
N GLY A 340 -14.72 -5.91 -30.80
CA GLY A 340 -15.15 -7.27 -31.18
C GLY A 340 -14.83 -8.31 -30.11
N LEU A 341 -13.63 -8.26 -29.51
CA LEU A 341 -13.25 -9.15 -28.42
C LEU A 341 -14.12 -8.96 -27.17
N LEU A 342 -14.53 -7.73 -26.86
CA LEU A 342 -15.44 -7.47 -25.74
C LEU A 342 -16.82 -8.09 -25.98
N VAL A 343 -17.41 -7.85 -27.15
CA VAL A 343 -18.72 -8.41 -27.53
C VAL A 343 -18.67 -9.94 -27.54
N ALA A 344 -17.68 -10.52 -28.22
CA ALA A 344 -17.48 -11.96 -28.25
C ALA A 344 -17.21 -12.55 -26.86
N GLY A 345 -16.48 -11.83 -26.01
CA GLY A 345 -16.21 -12.21 -24.62
C GLY A 345 -17.49 -12.24 -23.79
N LEU A 346 -18.32 -11.21 -23.86
CA LEU A 346 -19.60 -11.15 -23.15
C LEU A 346 -20.59 -12.24 -23.63
N HIS A 347 -20.52 -12.60 -24.92
CA HIS A 347 -21.39 -13.61 -25.53
C HIS A 347 -20.94 -15.06 -25.31
N LYS A 348 -19.64 -15.35 -25.50
CA LYS A 348 -19.11 -16.73 -25.58
C LYS A 348 -18.20 -17.13 -24.43
N SER A 349 -17.79 -16.22 -23.55
CA SER A 349 -16.86 -16.56 -22.47
C SER A 349 -17.46 -17.62 -21.54
N ARG A 350 -16.66 -18.62 -21.18
CA ARG A 350 -16.99 -19.62 -20.15
C ARG A 350 -17.36 -18.97 -18.81
N TRP A 351 -16.67 -17.88 -18.44
CA TRP A 351 -16.94 -17.15 -17.21
C TRP A 351 -18.34 -16.50 -17.27
N GLU A 352 -18.72 -15.94 -18.41
CA GLU A 352 -20.06 -15.37 -18.60
C GLU A 352 -21.14 -16.44 -18.63
N SER A 353 -20.85 -17.64 -19.13
CA SER A 353 -21.74 -18.79 -19.00
C SER A 353 -21.96 -19.16 -17.52
N SER A 354 -20.91 -19.22 -16.70
CA SER A 354 -21.06 -19.43 -15.24
C SER A 354 -21.90 -18.33 -14.58
N ARG A 355 -21.77 -17.07 -15.01
CA ARG A 355 -22.62 -15.96 -14.52
C ARG A 355 -24.08 -16.13 -14.90
N ARG A 356 -24.37 -16.65 -16.09
CA ARG A 356 -25.75 -16.94 -16.52
C ARG A 356 -26.35 -18.06 -15.69
N TRP A 357 -25.59 -19.12 -15.42
CA TRP A 357 -26.03 -20.18 -14.51
C TRP A 357 -26.28 -19.66 -13.09
N LEU A 358 -25.40 -18.79 -12.57
CA LEU A 358 -25.61 -18.12 -11.29
C LEU A 358 -26.88 -17.27 -11.30
N MET A 359 -27.12 -16.50 -12.38
CA MET A 359 -28.35 -15.71 -12.55
C MET A 359 -29.59 -16.60 -12.52
N ILE A 360 -29.59 -17.72 -13.26
CA ILE A 360 -30.69 -18.69 -13.26
C ILE A 360 -30.90 -19.26 -11.85
N LEU A 361 -29.82 -19.56 -11.14
CA LEU A 361 -29.88 -20.06 -9.77
C LEU A 361 -30.45 -19.01 -8.81
N VAL A 362 -30.04 -17.74 -8.90
CA VAL A 362 -30.57 -16.65 -8.07
C VAL A 362 -32.05 -16.43 -8.34
N VAL A 363 -32.46 -16.36 -9.61
CA VAL A 363 -33.87 -16.19 -9.99
C VAL A 363 -34.69 -17.41 -9.56
N GLY A 364 -34.18 -18.62 -9.79
CA GLY A 364 -34.81 -19.86 -9.38
C GLY A 364 -34.97 -19.94 -7.87
N SER A 365 -33.92 -19.62 -7.12
CA SER A 365 -33.96 -19.54 -5.64
C SER A 365 -35.03 -18.56 -5.21
N ALA A 366 -35.06 -17.36 -5.79
CA ALA A 366 -36.02 -16.32 -5.42
C ALA A 366 -37.47 -16.71 -5.70
N VAL A 367 -37.74 -17.36 -6.83
CA VAL A 367 -39.08 -17.87 -7.16
C VAL A 367 -39.48 -18.99 -6.20
N VAL A 368 -38.58 -19.94 -5.95
CA VAL A 368 -38.85 -21.10 -5.08
C VAL A 368 -39.10 -20.65 -3.64
N THR A 369 -38.25 -19.79 -3.09
CA THR A 369 -38.38 -19.33 -1.70
C THR A 369 -39.62 -18.47 -1.51
N THR A 370 -39.94 -17.62 -2.48
CA THR A 370 -41.17 -16.83 -2.46
C THR A 370 -42.42 -17.72 -2.56
N ALA A 371 -42.39 -18.74 -3.40
CA ALA A 371 -43.51 -19.69 -3.53
C ALA A 371 -43.70 -20.54 -2.26
N ILE A 372 -42.62 -20.97 -1.61
CA ILE A 372 -42.66 -21.71 -0.35
C ILE A 372 -43.23 -20.85 0.79
N ASN A 373 -42.86 -19.56 0.82
CA ASN A 373 -43.31 -18.63 1.86
C ASN A 373 -44.71 -18.06 1.59
N HIS A 374 -45.21 -18.16 0.35
CA HIS A 374 -46.54 -17.65 0.02
C HIS A 374 -47.63 -18.53 0.66
N PRO A 375 -48.58 -17.94 1.42
CA PRO A 375 -49.56 -18.71 2.20
C PRO A 375 -50.42 -19.64 1.35
N ALA A 376 -50.73 -19.27 0.11
CA ALA A 376 -51.52 -20.11 -0.80
C ALA A 376 -50.73 -21.26 -1.45
N PHE A 377 -49.41 -21.15 -1.58
CA PHE A 377 -48.58 -22.11 -2.33
C PHE A 377 -47.68 -22.94 -1.42
N GLY A 378 -47.42 -22.50 -0.18
CA GLY A 378 -46.45 -23.12 0.70
C GLY A 378 -46.77 -24.57 1.08
N THR A 379 -48.05 -24.93 1.23
CA THR A 379 -48.47 -26.31 1.51
C THR A 379 -48.27 -27.20 0.29
N VAL A 380 -48.79 -26.78 -0.87
CA VAL A 380 -48.66 -27.49 -2.15
C VAL A 380 -47.20 -27.70 -2.51
N MET A 381 -46.34 -26.69 -2.29
CA MET A 381 -44.93 -26.77 -2.66
C MET A 381 -44.11 -27.63 -1.71
N ARG A 382 -44.44 -27.63 -0.41
CA ARG A 382 -43.86 -28.59 0.55
C ARG A 382 -44.24 -30.03 0.22
N GLU A 383 -45.50 -30.28 -0.10
CA GLU A 383 -45.97 -31.60 -0.54
C GLU A 383 -45.31 -32.04 -1.86
N PHE A 384 -45.22 -31.12 -2.83
CA PHE A 384 -44.53 -31.38 -4.09
C PHE A 384 -43.06 -31.73 -3.84
N LEU A 385 -42.32 -30.93 -3.05
CA LEU A 385 -40.92 -31.19 -2.70
C LEU A 385 -40.73 -32.51 -1.95
N ALA A 386 -41.70 -32.91 -1.11
CA ALA A 386 -41.70 -34.22 -0.45
C ALA A 386 -41.94 -35.38 -1.43
N SER A 387 -42.64 -35.12 -2.55
CA SER A 387 -42.93 -36.11 -3.59
C SER A 387 -41.86 -36.26 -4.68
N VAL A 388 -40.88 -35.34 -4.73
CA VAL A 388 -39.83 -35.35 -5.75
C VAL A 388 -39.00 -36.66 -5.65
N PRO A 389 -38.71 -37.35 -6.78
CA PRO A 389 -38.06 -38.66 -6.78
C PRO A 389 -36.70 -38.70 -6.07
N LYS A 390 -36.37 -39.87 -5.48
CA LYS A 390 -35.11 -40.18 -4.77
C LYS A 390 -33.81 -39.74 -5.48
N PHE A 391 -33.82 -39.52 -6.79
CA PHE A 391 -32.67 -39.03 -7.55
C PHE A 391 -32.24 -37.60 -7.13
N LEU A 392 -33.15 -36.79 -6.60
CA LEU A 392 -32.84 -35.51 -5.95
C LEU A 392 -32.70 -35.62 -4.43
N GLY A 393 -32.65 -36.85 -3.88
CA GLY A 393 -32.52 -37.13 -2.44
C GLY A 393 -31.24 -36.63 -1.78
N PHE A 394 -30.29 -36.07 -2.55
CA PHE A 394 -29.14 -35.34 -2.02
C PHE A 394 -29.48 -33.90 -1.63
N LEU A 395 -30.54 -33.30 -2.17
CA LEU A 395 -30.96 -31.93 -1.85
C LEU A 395 -31.56 -31.80 -0.44
N PRO A 396 -32.47 -32.68 0.03
CA PRO A 396 -33.06 -32.57 1.37
C PRO A 396 -32.04 -32.50 2.51
N PRO A 397 -30.96 -33.31 2.58
CA PRO A 397 -29.97 -33.17 3.64
C PRO A 397 -29.14 -31.88 3.51
N ILE A 398 -28.91 -31.36 2.30
CA ILE A 398 -28.28 -30.04 2.10
C ILE A 398 -29.22 -28.93 2.58
N PHE A 399 -30.50 -28.99 2.22
CA PHE A 399 -31.51 -28.05 2.71
C PHE A 399 -31.69 -28.14 4.22
N ALA A 400 -31.71 -29.35 4.79
CA ALA A 400 -31.78 -29.58 6.23
C ALA A 400 -30.54 -29.02 6.95
N LEU A 401 -29.33 -29.25 6.42
CA LEU A 401 -28.10 -28.65 6.94
C LEU A 401 -28.13 -27.12 6.83
N LEU A 402 -28.67 -26.59 5.72
CA LEU A 402 -28.87 -25.15 5.48
C LEU A 402 -30.04 -24.55 6.29
N THR A 403 -30.98 -25.34 6.80
CA THR A 403 -32.05 -24.82 7.67
C THR A 403 -31.71 -25.00 9.14
N GLU A 404 -30.96 -26.04 9.51
CA GLU A 404 -30.60 -26.39 10.88
C GLU A 404 -29.41 -25.56 11.42
N HIS A 405 -28.46 -25.17 10.56
CA HIS A 405 -27.34 -24.28 10.95
C HIS A 405 -27.42 -22.89 10.32
N ALA A 406 -28.41 -22.64 9.46
CA ALA A 406 -28.46 -21.45 8.64
C ALA A 406 -29.84 -20.76 8.67
N ALA A 407 -30.59 -20.89 9.76
CA ALA A 407 -31.65 -19.92 10.09
C ALA A 407 -31.06 -18.50 10.07
N ASP A 408 -29.90 -18.31 10.73
CA ASP A 408 -29.18 -17.04 10.81
C ASP A 408 -28.39 -16.68 9.53
N LEU A 409 -28.40 -17.56 8.52
CA LEU A 409 -27.79 -17.30 7.20
C LEU A 409 -28.81 -17.39 6.07
N ALA A 410 -30.10 -17.57 6.39
CA ALA A 410 -31.16 -17.74 5.41
C ALA A 410 -31.23 -16.52 4.48
N TYR A 411 -30.97 -15.32 5.02
CA TYR A 411 -30.94 -14.08 4.26
C TYR A 411 -29.82 -13.98 3.22
N LEU A 412 -28.91 -14.95 3.11
CA LEU A 412 -27.96 -15.01 1.99
C LEU A 412 -28.60 -15.49 0.69
N TRP A 413 -29.61 -16.36 0.77
CA TRP A 413 -30.13 -17.11 -0.38
C TRP A 413 -31.66 -17.24 -0.44
N ALA A 414 -32.37 -17.03 0.67
CA ALA A 414 -33.83 -17.07 0.74
C ALA A 414 -34.43 -15.70 0.47
N PHE A 415 -35.10 -15.53 -0.66
CA PHE A 415 -35.77 -14.29 -1.03
C PHE A 415 -37.25 -14.40 -0.68
N ASP A 416 -37.77 -13.51 0.16
CA ASP A 416 -39.19 -13.46 0.47
C ASP A 416 -39.79 -12.16 -0.05
N PHE A 417 -40.36 -12.21 -1.26
CA PHE A 417 -41.07 -11.06 -1.84
C PHE A 417 -42.46 -10.83 -1.24
N ASN A 418 -42.95 -11.71 -0.36
CA ASN A 418 -44.29 -11.56 0.22
C ASN A 418 -44.34 -10.56 1.38
N GLY A 419 -43.18 -10.07 1.84
CA GLY A 419 -43.07 -9.04 2.86
C GLY A 419 -42.05 -7.95 2.49
N PRO A 420 -41.99 -6.85 3.26
CA PRO A 420 -41.00 -5.78 3.08
C PRO A 420 -39.57 -6.17 3.49
N ASN A 421 -39.35 -7.42 3.93
CA ASN A 421 -38.14 -7.85 4.64
C ASN A 421 -37.02 -8.37 3.72
N LEU A 422 -36.93 -7.88 2.48
CA LEU A 422 -35.77 -8.21 1.66
C LEU A 422 -34.54 -7.46 2.18
N ALA A 423 -33.49 -8.19 2.50
CA ALA A 423 -32.26 -7.57 2.97
C ALA A 423 -31.62 -6.71 1.86
N PRO A 424 -30.97 -5.58 2.19
CA PRO A 424 -30.39 -4.69 1.18
C PRO A 424 -29.41 -5.37 0.22
N TRP A 425 -28.66 -6.37 0.69
CA TRP A 425 -27.78 -7.15 -0.17
C TRP A 425 -28.53 -8.10 -1.12
N GLN A 426 -29.67 -8.64 -0.72
CA GLN A 426 -30.48 -9.50 -1.59
C GLN A 426 -31.01 -8.72 -2.81
N TRP A 427 -31.40 -7.46 -2.62
CA TRP A 427 -31.75 -6.55 -3.73
C TRP A 427 -30.61 -6.40 -4.74
N LEU A 428 -29.37 -6.29 -4.27
CA LEU A 428 -28.20 -6.23 -5.15
C LEU A 428 -27.99 -7.54 -5.92
N ASN A 429 -28.25 -8.69 -5.28
CA ASN A 429 -28.13 -9.99 -5.95
C ASN A 429 -29.19 -10.14 -7.06
N ILE A 430 -30.44 -9.78 -6.78
CA ILE A 430 -31.53 -9.78 -7.77
C ILE A 430 -31.23 -8.80 -8.91
N LEU A 431 -30.82 -7.57 -8.59
CA LEU A 431 -30.46 -6.57 -9.59
C LEU A 431 -29.30 -7.06 -10.47
N GLY A 432 -28.28 -7.68 -9.86
CA GLY A 432 -27.17 -8.30 -10.58
C GLY A 432 -27.61 -9.43 -11.52
N ALA A 433 -28.56 -10.26 -11.08
CA ALA A 433 -29.17 -11.32 -11.88
C ALA A 433 -29.94 -10.74 -13.08
N VAL A 434 -30.82 -9.75 -12.87
CA VAL A 434 -31.57 -9.07 -13.93
C VAL A 434 -30.64 -8.45 -14.97
N ILE A 435 -29.61 -7.70 -14.54
CA ILE A 435 -28.65 -7.09 -15.46
C ILE A 435 -27.87 -8.16 -16.22
N THR A 436 -27.55 -9.30 -15.61
CA THR A 436 -26.90 -10.42 -16.31
C THR A 436 -27.77 -10.98 -17.43
N GLY A 437 -29.07 -11.12 -17.20
CA GLY A 437 -30.04 -11.48 -18.25
C GLY A 437 -30.08 -10.45 -19.38
N LEU A 438 -30.16 -9.16 -19.04
CA LEU A 438 -30.16 -8.07 -20.03
C LEU A 438 -28.87 -8.05 -20.87
N ILE A 439 -27.71 -8.21 -20.24
CA ILE A 439 -26.42 -8.32 -20.95
C ILE A 439 -26.43 -9.52 -21.89
N PHE A 440 -26.97 -10.66 -21.49
CA PHE A 440 -27.02 -11.84 -22.35
C PHE A 440 -27.83 -11.57 -23.63
N PHE A 441 -29.08 -11.11 -23.50
CA PHE A 441 -29.93 -10.82 -24.67
C PHE A 441 -29.35 -9.68 -25.54
N TYR A 442 -28.84 -8.62 -24.91
CA TYR A 442 -28.31 -7.48 -25.64
C TYR A 442 -26.98 -7.83 -26.34
N SER A 443 -26.07 -8.56 -25.67
CA SER A 443 -24.81 -9.01 -26.28
C SER A 443 -25.04 -9.98 -27.44
N ASP A 444 -26.04 -10.86 -27.35
CA ASP A 444 -26.41 -11.75 -28.44
C ASP A 444 -26.98 -11.00 -29.66
N ARG A 445 -27.79 -9.95 -29.43
CA ARG A 445 -28.22 -9.05 -30.50
C ARG A 445 -27.04 -8.34 -31.17
N VAL A 446 -26.16 -7.74 -30.37
CA VAL A 446 -24.98 -7.00 -30.88
C VAL A 446 -24.03 -7.93 -31.63
N ASP A 447 -23.80 -9.13 -31.11
CA ASP A 447 -22.93 -10.14 -31.76
C ASP A 447 -23.53 -10.63 -33.08
N ARG A 448 -24.85 -10.82 -33.19
CA ARG A 448 -25.52 -11.17 -34.46
C ARG A 448 -25.38 -10.06 -35.50
N VAL A 449 -25.65 -8.81 -35.14
CA VAL A 449 -25.50 -7.65 -36.04
C VAL A 449 -24.04 -7.51 -36.49
N TRP A 450 -23.10 -7.67 -35.56
CA TRP A 450 -21.67 -7.58 -35.87
C TRP A 450 -21.20 -8.72 -36.78
N ARG A 451 -21.67 -9.97 -36.60
CA ARG A 451 -21.34 -11.08 -37.50
C ARG A 451 -21.81 -10.82 -38.93
N LEU A 452 -23.04 -10.32 -39.11
CA LEU A 452 -23.57 -9.96 -40.43
C LEU A 452 -22.76 -8.84 -41.08
N ALA A 453 -22.39 -7.80 -40.32
CA ALA A 453 -21.53 -6.73 -40.82
C ALA A 453 -20.14 -7.25 -41.21
N LYS A 454 -19.61 -8.23 -40.46
CA LYS A 454 -18.30 -8.83 -40.71
C LYS A 454 -18.25 -9.73 -41.95
N GLU A 455 -19.38 -10.36 -42.30
CA GLU A 455 -19.52 -11.11 -43.55
C GLU A 455 -19.44 -10.20 -44.77
N GLN A 456 -19.95 -8.96 -44.65
CA GLN A 456 -19.89 -7.95 -45.71
C GLN A 456 -18.53 -7.23 -45.77
N ASP A 457 -17.98 -6.89 -44.60
CA ASP A 457 -16.66 -6.28 -44.46
C ASP A 457 -15.90 -6.92 -43.31
N SER A 458 -14.84 -7.66 -43.63
CA SER A 458 -14.01 -8.35 -42.63
C SER A 458 -13.39 -7.41 -41.58
N ALA A 459 -13.27 -6.11 -41.88
CA ALA A 459 -12.76 -5.07 -40.99
C ALA A 459 -13.86 -4.38 -40.15
N ALA A 460 -15.13 -4.74 -40.34
CA ALA A 460 -16.25 -4.12 -39.63
C ALA A 460 -16.13 -4.29 -38.10
N ALA A 461 -16.23 -3.18 -37.38
CA ALA A 461 -16.24 -3.12 -35.93
C ALA A 461 -17.67 -3.05 -35.39
N PRO A 462 -17.95 -3.55 -34.17
CA PRO A 462 -19.21 -3.29 -33.50
C PRO A 462 -19.39 -1.77 -33.28
N GLU A 463 -20.64 -1.32 -33.38
CA GLU A 463 -20.98 0.10 -33.19
C GLU A 463 -20.59 0.57 -31.79
N SER A 464 -19.87 1.70 -31.71
CA SER A 464 -19.33 2.21 -30.45
C SER A 464 -20.42 2.46 -29.40
N ALA A 465 -21.60 2.94 -29.80
CA ALA A 465 -22.71 3.21 -28.88
C ALA A 465 -23.18 1.92 -28.18
N GLN A 466 -23.35 0.83 -28.94
CA GLN A 466 -23.77 -0.47 -28.43
C GLN A 466 -22.74 -1.06 -27.46
N VAL A 467 -21.45 -0.92 -27.81
CA VAL A 467 -20.33 -1.33 -26.96
C VAL A 467 -20.32 -0.57 -25.63
N TRP A 468 -20.56 0.75 -25.66
CA TRP A 468 -20.65 1.56 -24.45
C TRP A 468 -21.81 1.16 -23.55
N VAL A 469 -22.98 0.83 -24.12
CA VAL A 469 -24.14 0.32 -23.35
C VAL A 469 -23.83 -1.02 -22.69
N LEU A 470 -23.24 -1.98 -23.44
CA LEU A 470 -22.80 -3.27 -22.89
C LEU A 470 -21.81 -3.09 -21.74
N LEU A 471 -20.83 -2.21 -21.93
CA LEU A 471 -19.81 -1.92 -20.93
C LEU A 471 -20.42 -1.28 -19.68
N GLY A 472 -21.38 -0.36 -19.86
CA GLY A 472 -22.14 0.25 -18.77
C GLY A 472 -22.89 -0.79 -17.95
N MET A 473 -23.70 -1.64 -18.60
CA MET A 473 -24.45 -2.71 -17.92
C MET A 473 -23.51 -3.69 -17.21
N ALA A 474 -22.43 -4.12 -17.86
CA ALA A 474 -21.45 -5.01 -17.24
C ALA A 474 -20.85 -4.40 -15.97
N ARG A 475 -20.54 -3.10 -15.97
CA ARG A 475 -20.05 -2.37 -14.79
C ARG A 475 -21.09 -2.30 -13.68
N VAL A 476 -22.36 -1.99 -13.99
CA VAL A 476 -23.41 -1.94 -12.97
C VAL A 476 -23.61 -3.32 -12.33
N ARG A 477 -23.68 -4.40 -13.13
CA ARG A 477 -23.72 -5.78 -12.61
C ARG A 477 -22.55 -6.07 -11.68
N ASN A 478 -21.35 -5.70 -12.12
CA ASN A 478 -20.13 -5.91 -11.36
C ASN A 478 -20.15 -5.15 -10.03
N LEU A 479 -20.68 -3.92 -10.02
CA LEU A 479 -20.89 -3.13 -8.80
C LEU A 479 -21.88 -3.83 -7.85
N CYS A 480 -23.00 -4.33 -8.37
CA CYS A 480 -23.98 -5.08 -7.59
C CYS A 480 -23.36 -6.30 -6.92
N ALA A 481 -22.60 -7.11 -7.66
CA ALA A 481 -21.95 -8.32 -7.12
C ALA A 481 -20.92 -7.96 -6.02
N VAL A 482 -20.16 -6.90 -6.23
CA VAL A 482 -19.18 -6.38 -5.29
C VAL A 482 -19.83 -5.90 -3.98
N LEU A 483 -20.86 -5.07 -4.09
CA LEU A 483 -21.58 -4.54 -2.94
C LEU A 483 -22.32 -5.67 -2.22
N TYR A 484 -22.88 -6.64 -2.96
CA TYR A 484 -23.47 -7.85 -2.39
C TYR A 484 -22.46 -8.61 -1.55
N VAL A 485 -21.28 -8.93 -2.09
CA VAL A 485 -20.27 -9.71 -1.34
C VAL A 485 -19.84 -8.98 -0.07
N LEU A 486 -19.62 -7.66 -0.12
CA LEU A 486 -19.23 -6.89 1.07
C LEU A 486 -20.32 -6.89 2.14
N LEU A 487 -21.57 -6.68 1.75
CA LEU A 487 -22.70 -6.65 2.69
C LEU A 487 -23.03 -8.05 3.22
N ALA A 488 -23.09 -9.05 2.34
CA ALA A 488 -23.32 -10.44 2.71
C ALA A 488 -22.23 -10.96 3.66
N PHE A 489 -20.97 -10.58 3.44
CA PHE A 489 -19.87 -10.93 4.33
C PHE A 489 -19.99 -10.24 5.69
N GLY A 490 -20.35 -8.95 5.72
CA GLY A 490 -20.66 -8.24 6.95
C GLY A 490 -21.77 -8.92 7.75
N TYR A 491 -22.84 -9.30 7.05
CA TYR A 491 -23.94 -10.07 7.63
C TYR A 491 -23.47 -11.40 8.24
N VAL A 492 -22.70 -12.21 7.49
CA VAL A 492 -22.17 -13.50 7.96
C VAL A 492 -21.32 -13.33 9.22
N ILE A 493 -20.46 -12.32 9.27
CA ILE A 493 -19.62 -12.07 10.46
C ILE A 493 -20.50 -11.75 11.67
N LEU A 494 -21.50 -10.89 11.49
CA LEU A 494 -22.35 -10.46 12.59
C LEU A 494 -23.26 -11.61 13.08
N ALA A 495 -23.83 -12.38 12.15
CA ALA A 495 -24.68 -13.52 12.44
C ALA A 495 -23.89 -14.64 13.17
N LEU A 496 -22.69 -14.96 12.70
CA LEU A 496 -21.84 -15.99 13.33
C LEU A 496 -21.16 -15.51 14.62
N GLY A 497 -20.96 -14.20 14.76
CA GLY A 497 -20.30 -13.61 15.93
C GLY A 497 -21.15 -13.60 17.19
N GLY A 498 -22.45 -13.90 17.09
CA GLY A 498 -23.39 -13.85 18.22
C GLY A 498 -23.44 -12.46 18.87
N VAL A 499 -23.20 -11.40 18.09
CA VAL A 499 -23.17 -10.04 18.61
C VAL A 499 -24.61 -9.62 18.90
N ASP A 500 -24.97 -9.48 20.17
CA ASP A 500 -26.28 -8.97 20.58
C ASP A 500 -26.53 -7.61 19.93
N ALA A 501 -27.66 -7.47 19.24
CA ALA A 501 -28.06 -6.24 18.54
C ALA A 501 -28.04 -5.00 19.46
N ALA A 502 -28.22 -5.20 20.78
CA ALA A 502 -28.09 -4.16 21.80
C ALA A 502 -26.70 -3.47 21.83
N GLY A 503 -25.66 -4.09 21.27
CA GLY A 503 -24.31 -3.54 21.18
C GLY A 503 -24.13 -2.45 20.12
N PHE A 504 -25.06 -2.29 19.17
CA PHE A 504 -24.90 -1.33 18.06
C PHE A 504 -25.48 0.07 18.35
N ALA A 505 -25.34 0.56 19.57
CA ALA A 505 -25.75 1.92 19.93
C ALA A 505 -24.74 2.99 19.44
N GLY A 506 -25.22 4.23 19.31
CA GLY A 506 -24.38 5.39 19.01
C GLY A 506 -23.84 5.43 17.58
N TRP A 507 -22.52 5.47 17.42
CA TRP A 507 -21.88 5.61 16.09
C TRP A 507 -22.05 4.36 15.20
N LEU A 508 -22.43 3.22 15.78
CA LEU A 508 -22.74 1.97 15.08
C LEU A 508 -24.21 1.83 14.68
N ALA A 509 -25.09 2.80 15.02
CA ALA A 509 -26.50 2.76 14.66
C ALA A 509 -26.77 2.53 13.15
N PRO A 510 -25.95 3.02 12.19
CA PRO A 510 -26.13 2.68 10.78
C PRO A 510 -25.92 1.20 10.45
N VAL A 511 -25.07 0.50 11.22
CA VAL A 511 -24.83 -0.94 11.07
C VAL A 511 -26.02 -1.71 11.61
N ASP A 512 -26.58 -1.28 12.74
CA ASP A 512 -27.82 -1.84 13.29
C ASP A 512 -28.99 -1.68 12.31
N ALA A 513 -29.19 -0.48 11.78
CA ALA A 513 -30.24 -0.23 10.79
C ALA A 513 -30.09 -1.09 9.51
N LEU A 514 -28.85 -1.48 9.19
CA LEU A 514 -28.53 -2.25 7.98
C LEU A 514 -28.63 -3.76 8.18
N TYR A 515 -28.22 -4.29 9.35
CA TYR A 515 -28.14 -5.72 9.62
C TYR A 515 -29.08 -6.21 10.74
N GLY A 516 -29.37 -5.37 11.73
CA GLY A 516 -30.14 -5.70 12.93
C GLY A 516 -31.49 -6.37 12.68
N PRO A 517 -32.30 -5.96 11.67
CA PRO A 517 -33.54 -6.68 11.33
C PRO A 517 -33.36 -8.11 10.81
N TYR A 518 -32.13 -8.53 10.53
CA TYR A 518 -31.77 -9.79 9.87
C TYR A 518 -30.85 -10.69 10.72
N LEU A 519 -30.32 -10.17 11.83
CA LEU A 519 -29.58 -10.88 12.87
C LEU A 519 -30.57 -11.40 13.92
#